data_AF-A0A1B7HLD7-F1
#
_entry.id   AF-A0A1B7HLD7-F1
#
_cell.length_a   1.000
_cell.length_b   1.000
_cell.length_c   1.000
_cell.angle_alpha   90.00
_cell.angle_beta   90.00
_cell.angle_gamma   90.00
#
_symmetry.space_group_name_H-M   'P 1'
#
loop_
_entity.id
_entity.type
_entity.pdbx_description
1 polymer ?
#
loop_
_entity_poly.entity_id
_entity_poly.type
_entity_poly.pdbx_seq_one_letter_code
_entity_poly.pdbx_strand_id
1 'polypeptide(L)'
;MGSDVLQSLNNDELLGISTSLSAQQRGTLTQSQLALLSTSASTGSALINGLSDTMLKNIMTATAADNTSLFNFETIEKVLKSFASSLTDPLTATQYGDLTSYVQTIGSVCGTDSSLYSIVNGMVTGEGGASVQWTSQEDGTFTRIGCLGVGSSATQFSQLITNWMDGTNAPASSSTEDTVGRPLFADGGPTINDIHQGQDGDCSFLSALQGVVHTNPDFIKSMFVQNPNNTYSVRFFNNGVPTWVTVDNNVFVDGNSVASSSWVAIAERANVAYEATYLNDDNSYSSLPGGFSKLDAITGDTNKTFWAKNTTEDKWNTTDFELLKTAVLNGAPAQLSSWESTKDAVTGQTNFVHAHAFAIIGFDTTTSDFILTNPWGADRNDSSVAGTFEASMDEMWQHGNYNTGIAFVNSNGASGAAGQLVTAMATMTSTPGASSDIASTLPGNYDTPLMVKPLV
;
A
#
# COMPACT_ATOMS: atom_id res chain seq x y z
N MET A 1 -8.18 24.05 -18.30
CA MET A 1 -8.76 23.55 -17.03
C MET A 1 -9.58 24.65 -16.41
N GLY A 2 -10.76 24.34 -15.85
CA GLY A 2 -11.54 25.30 -15.06
C GLY A 2 -10.89 25.60 -13.71
N SER A 3 -11.38 26.62 -13.01
CA SER A 3 -10.88 27.02 -11.67
C SER A 3 -10.96 25.87 -10.67
N ASP A 4 -12.09 25.16 -10.64
CA ASP A 4 -12.35 24.09 -9.67
C ASP A 4 -11.37 22.93 -9.81
N VAL A 5 -11.04 22.56 -11.06
CA VAL A 5 -10.05 21.51 -11.37
C VAL A 5 -8.65 21.92 -10.94
N LEU A 6 -8.27 23.19 -11.12
CA LEU A 6 -6.93 23.66 -10.72
C LEU A 6 -6.77 23.69 -9.21
N GLN A 7 -7.83 24.01 -8.47
CA GLN A 7 -7.80 24.06 -7.01
C GLN A 7 -7.85 22.67 -6.36
N SER A 8 -8.28 21.64 -7.09
CA SER A 8 -8.28 20.25 -6.62
C SER A 8 -6.97 19.50 -6.88
N LEU A 9 -6.03 20.07 -7.64
CA LEU A 9 -4.75 19.43 -7.93
C LEU A 9 -3.95 19.23 -6.65
N ASN A 10 -3.35 18.04 -6.53
CA ASN A 10 -2.37 17.78 -5.50
C ASN A 10 -1.04 18.52 -5.79
N ASN A 11 -0.11 18.48 -4.83
CA ASN A 11 1.16 19.19 -4.94
C ASN A 11 1.99 18.74 -6.15
N ASP A 12 2.06 17.44 -6.42
CA ASP A 12 2.85 16.89 -7.53
C ASP A 12 2.28 17.32 -8.89
N GLU A 13 0.96 17.17 -9.08
CA GLU A 13 0.25 17.58 -10.29
C GLU A 13 0.43 19.07 -10.56
N LEU A 14 0.26 19.91 -9.53
CA LEU A 14 0.43 21.36 -9.65
C LEU A 14 1.87 21.73 -10.04
N LEU A 15 2.86 21.09 -9.42
CA LEU A 15 4.28 21.32 -9.74
C LEU A 15 4.61 20.85 -11.16
N GLY A 16 4.03 19.74 -11.61
CA GLY A 16 4.20 19.17 -12.95
C GLY A 16 3.64 20.07 -14.06
N ILE A 17 2.49 20.72 -13.84
CA ILE A 17 1.86 21.59 -14.86
C ILE A 17 2.23 23.07 -14.73
N SER A 18 3.02 23.46 -13.72
CA SER A 18 3.26 24.85 -13.33
C SER A 18 3.68 25.79 -14.47
N THR A 19 4.48 25.30 -15.42
CA THR A 19 4.96 26.05 -16.60
C THR A 19 3.90 26.20 -17.69
N SER A 20 2.93 25.29 -17.75
CA SER A 20 1.84 25.30 -18.73
C SER A 20 0.68 26.23 -18.34
N LEU A 21 0.64 26.70 -17.09
CA LEU A 21 -0.42 27.56 -16.60
C LEU A 21 -0.34 28.95 -17.25
N SER A 22 -1.45 29.41 -17.83
CA SER A 22 -1.60 30.81 -18.26
C SER A 22 -1.64 31.76 -17.06
N ALA A 23 -1.41 33.06 -17.30
CA ALA A 23 -1.55 34.09 -16.26
C ALA A 23 -2.95 34.10 -15.64
N GLN A 24 -4.00 33.84 -16.45
CA GLN A 24 -5.38 33.74 -15.97
C GLN A 24 -5.58 32.53 -15.05
N GLN A 25 -5.05 31.36 -15.42
CA GLN A 25 -5.13 30.15 -14.60
C GLN A 25 -4.33 30.28 -13.29
N ARG A 26 -3.16 30.92 -13.32
CA ARG A 26 -2.43 31.21 -12.09
C ARG A 26 -3.21 32.13 -11.14
N GLY A 27 -4.00 33.06 -11.69
CA GLY A 27 -4.87 33.94 -10.92
C GLY A 27 -6.02 33.25 -10.19
N THR A 28 -6.31 31.99 -10.49
CA THR A 28 -7.35 31.19 -9.81
C THR A 28 -6.79 30.24 -8.77
N LEU A 29 -5.47 30.12 -8.63
CA LEU A 29 -4.84 29.25 -7.63
C LEU A 29 -5.08 29.78 -6.20
N THR A 30 -5.14 28.87 -5.24
CA THR A 30 -5.23 29.24 -3.83
C THR A 30 -3.91 29.85 -3.33
N GLN A 31 -3.94 30.51 -2.17
CA GLN A 31 -2.74 31.09 -1.58
C GLN A 31 -1.68 30.03 -1.24
N SER A 32 -2.09 28.82 -0.81
CA SER A 32 -1.16 27.72 -0.53
C SER A 32 -0.53 27.18 -1.80
N GLN A 33 -1.30 27.05 -2.88
CA GLN A 33 -0.78 26.65 -4.20
C GLN A 33 0.23 27.66 -4.75
N LEU A 34 -0.07 28.96 -4.66
CA LEU A 34 0.88 30.02 -5.04
C LEU A 34 2.15 30.00 -4.18
N ALA A 35 2.01 29.75 -2.88
CA ALA A 35 3.15 29.60 -1.98
C ALA A 35 4.01 28.38 -2.34
N LEU A 36 3.40 27.24 -2.67
CA LEU A 36 4.12 26.05 -3.13
C LEU A 36 4.95 26.33 -4.39
N LEU A 37 4.34 26.96 -5.41
CA LEU A 37 5.04 27.31 -6.65
C LEU A 37 6.22 28.26 -6.39
N SER A 38 6.03 29.26 -5.52
CA SER A 38 7.10 30.19 -5.14
C SER A 38 8.23 29.48 -4.40
N THR A 39 7.90 28.66 -3.40
CA THR A 39 8.87 27.88 -2.62
C THR A 39 9.65 26.94 -3.52
N SER A 40 8.98 26.20 -4.41
CA SER A 40 9.62 25.34 -5.41
C SER A 40 10.64 26.13 -6.24
N ALA A 41 10.27 27.30 -6.78
CA ALA A 41 11.18 28.09 -7.62
C ALA A 41 12.42 28.60 -6.86
N SER A 42 12.23 29.19 -5.67
CA SER A 42 13.35 29.72 -4.87
C SER A 42 14.27 28.61 -4.37
N THR A 43 13.68 27.51 -3.91
CA THR A 43 14.40 26.38 -3.34
C THR A 43 15.16 25.60 -4.41
N GLY A 44 14.59 25.43 -5.60
CA GLY A 44 15.29 24.83 -6.74
C GLY A 44 16.50 25.65 -7.18
N SER A 45 16.37 26.98 -7.22
CA SER A 45 17.49 27.88 -7.53
C SER A 45 18.60 27.80 -6.47
N ALA A 46 18.24 27.74 -5.19
CA ALA A 46 19.20 27.60 -4.10
C ALA A 46 19.93 26.24 -4.16
N LEU A 47 19.20 25.15 -4.42
CA LEU A 47 19.76 23.81 -4.60
C LEU A 47 20.82 23.81 -5.69
N ILE A 48 20.48 24.21 -6.92
CA ILE A 48 21.41 24.24 -8.07
C ILE A 48 22.67 25.04 -7.73
N ASN A 49 22.53 26.18 -7.07
CA ASN A 49 23.66 27.02 -6.70
C ASN A 49 24.58 26.36 -5.66
N GLY A 50 24.01 25.56 -4.75
CA GLY A 50 24.74 24.85 -3.68
C GLY A 50 25.39 23.53 -4.11
N LEU A 51 25.02 22.95 -5.26
CA LEU A 51 25.61 21.71 -5.76
C LEU A 51 27.11 21.86 -6.06
N SER A 52 27.87 20.86 -5.65
CA SER A 52 29.32 20.77 -5.83
C SER A 52 29.70 19.94 -7.07
N ASP A 53 28.93 18.89 -7.38
CA ASP A 53 29.10 18.07 -8.57
C ASP A 53 28.59 18.81 -9.81
N THR A 54 29.51 19.07 -10.75
CA THR A 54 29.20 19.86 -11.95
C THR A 54 28.24 19.13 -12.90
N MET A 55 28.29 17.80 -12.94
CA MET A 55 27.43 17.00 -13.81
C MET A 55 25.97 17.09 -13.36
N LEU A 56 25.68 16.81 -12.09
CA LEU A 56 24.35 16.94 -11.52
C LEU A 56 23.84 18.38 -11.60
N LYS A 57 24.70 19.36 -11.34
CA LYS A 57 24.38 20.77 -11.48
C LYS A 57 23.93 21.13 -12.90
N ASN A 58 24.66 20.66 -13.92
CA ASN A 58 24.30 20.91 -15.32
C ASN A 58 22.99 20.23 -15.69
N ILE A 59 22.78 18.98 -15.25
CA ILE A 59 21.52 18.24 -15.48
C ILE A 59 20.34 18.97 -14.86
N MET A 60 20.45 19.37 -13.58
CA MET A 60 19.37 20.10 -12.91
C MET A 60 19.15 21.48 -13.50
N THR A 61 20.20 22.20 -13.91
CA THR A 61 20.06 23.50 -14.58
C THR A 61 19.31 23.37 -15.91
N ALA A 62 19.67 22.37 -16.72
CA ALA A 62 18.99 22.10 -17.99
C ALA A 62 17.54 21.65 -17.78
N THR A 63 17.27 20.91 -16.70
CA THR A 63 15.92 20.41 -16.39
C THR A 63 15.02 21.50 -15.81
N ALA A 64 15.57 22.40 -14.99
CA ALA A 64 14.88 23.57 -14.45
C ALA A 64 14.70 24.71 -15.47
N ALA A 65 15.09 24.50 -16.73
CA ALA A 65 14.82 25.44 -17.81
C ALA A 65 13.31 25.76 -17.89
N ASP A 66 13.00 26.99 -18.30
CA ASP A 66 11.63 27.49 -18.45
C ASP A 66 10.77 27.46 -17.17
N ASN A 67 11.41 27.50 -16.00
CA ASN A 67 10.79 27.43 -14.66
C ASN A 67 10.10 26.10 -14.36
N THR A 68 10.55 25.02 -14.97
CA THR A 68 10.08 23.67 -14.62
C THR A 68 10.48 23.33 -13.20
N SER A 69 9.52 22.88 -12.38
CA SER A 69 9.81 22.47 -11.01
C SER A 69 10.75 21.26 -10.99
N LEU A 70 11.76 21.30 -10.12
CA LEU A 70 12.62 20.16 -9.80
C LEU A 70 11.97 19.15 -8.85
N PHE A 71 10.72 19.38 -8.41
CA PHE A 71 10.14 18.69 -7.26
C PHE A 71 8.82 17.98 -7.57
N ASN A 72 8.54 17.72 -8.85
CA ASN A 72 7.52 16.76 -9.25
C ASN A 72 8.15 15.42 -9.67
N PHE A 73 7.34 14.37 -9.69
CA PHE A 73 7.73 13.00 -9.97
C PHE A 73 8.52 12.86 -11.28
N GLU A 74 7.96 13.32 -12.41
CA GLU A 74 8.58 13.18 -13.74
C GLU A 74 9.93 13.89 -13.80
N THR A 75 10.03 15.09 -13.22
CA THR A 75 11.29 15.83 -13.19
C THR A 75 12.34 15.12 -12.35
N ILE A 76 11.98 14.63 -11.16
CA ILE A 76 12.91 13.91 -10.29
C ILE A 76 13.41 12.64 -10.98
N GLU A 77 12.49 11.84 -11.54
CA GLU A 77 12.81 10.65 -12.31
C GLU A 77 13.78 10.97 -13.45
N LYS A 78 13.51 12.02 -14.23
CA LYS A 78 14.36 12.48 -15.32
C LYS A 78 15.76 12.89 -14.85
N VAL A 79 15.86 13.65 -13.77
CA VAL A 79 17.16 14.07 -13.19
C VAL A 79 17.96 12.84 -12.74
N LEU A 80 17.33 11.92 -12.01
CA LEU A 80 17.97 10.70 -11.50
C LEU A 80 18.44 9.80 -12.65
N LYS A 81 17.60 9.55 -13.66
CA LYS A 81 17.95 8.75 -14.85
C LYS A 81 19.08 9.39 -15.64
N SER A 82 19.00 10.70 -15.89
CA SER A 82 20.03 11.45 -16.61
C SER A 82 21.37 11.38 -15.88
N PHE A 83 21.35 11.53 -14.55
CA PHE A 83 22.55 11.47 -13.74
C PHE A 83 23.15 10.06 -13.70
N ALA A 84 22.34 9.03 -13.42
CA ALA A 84 22.78 7.63 -13.42
C ALA A 84 23.41 7.22 -14.76
N SER A 85 22.80 7.61 -15.89
CA SER A 85 23.32 7.32 -17.23
C SER A 85 24.62 8.06 -17.58
N SER A 86 24.93 9.15 -16.87
CA SER A 86 26.14 9.95 -17.09
C SER A 86 27.32 9.49 -16.24
N LEU A 87 27.11 8.59 -15.28
CA LEU A 87 28.17 8.06 -14.42
C LEU A 87 29.09 7.12 -15.20
N THR A 88 30.39 7.43 -15.21
CA THR A 88 31.44 6.55 -15.74
C THR A 88 32.15 5.73 -14.65
N ASP A 89 32.11 6.23 -13.42
CA ASP A 89 32.76 5.68 -12.25
C ASP A 89 31.74 5.55 -11.10
N PRO A 90 32.01 4.73 -10.07
CA PRO A 90 31.16 4.66 -8.89
C PRO A 90 30.97 6.03 -8.21
N LEU A 91 29.81 6.22 -7.58
CA LEU A 91 29.43 7.47 -6.92
C LEU A 91 30.52 7.96 -5.96
N THR A 92 30.97 9.19 -6.19
CA THR A 92 31.90 9.87 -5.29
C THR A 92 31.18 10.42 -4.06
N ALA A 93 31.94 10.76 -3.01
CA ALA A 93 31.40 11.40 -1.81
C ALA A 93 30.68 12.73 -2.13
N THR A 94 31.22 13.52 -3.07
CA THR A 94 30.60 14.77 -3.52
C THR A 94 29.25 14.52 -4.19
N GLN A 95 29.19 13.58 -5.13
CA GLN A 95 27.96 13.23 -5.84
C GLN A 95 26.89 12.69 -4.90
N TYR A 96 27.27 11.82 -3.97
CA TYR A 96 26.36 11.29 -2.97
C TYR A 96 25.85 12.37 -2.00
N GLY A 97 26.72 13.30 -1.57
CA GLY A 97 26.34 14.43 -0.73
C GLY A 97 25.35 15.37 -1.43
N ASP A 98 25.53 15.60 -2.72
CA ASP A 98 24.62 16.40 -3.54
C ASP A 98 23.26 15.71 -3.77
N LEU A 99 23.23 14.39 -4.00
CA LEU A 99 21.99 13.60 -4.05
C LEU A 99 21.24 13.65 -2.72
N THR A 100 21.96 13.55 -1.60
CA THR A 100 21.35 13.69 -0.26
C THR A 100 20.77 15.10 -0.06
N SER A 101 21.47 16.13 -0.54
CA SER A 101 20.95 17.51 -0.50
C SER A 101 19.69 17.66 -1.35
N TYR A 102 19.62 16.99 -2.50
CA TYR A 102 18.42 16.97 -3.32
C TYR A 102 17.24 16.32 -2.58
N VAL A 103 17.46 15.17 -1.93
CA VAL A 103 16.43 14.49 -1.10
C VAL A 103 15.87 15.41 -0.02
N GLN A 104 16.74 16.08 0.75
CA GLN A 104 16.30 16.99 1.82
C GLN A 104 15.50 18.18 1.26
N THR A 105 15.86 18.62 0.05
CA THR A 105 15.16 19.69 -0.65
C THR A 105 13.78 19.25 -1.13
N ILE A 106 13.66 18.01 -1.65
CA ILE A 106 12.35 17.40 -1.97
C ILE A 106 11.46 17.40 -0.73
N GLY A 107 11.97 16.95 0.42
CA GLY A 107 11.20 16.96 1.68
C GLY A 107 10.76 18.36 2.12
N SER A 108 11.59 19.38 1.88
CA SER A 108 11.28 20.79 2.21
C SER A 108 10.19 21.40 1.31
N VAL A 109 10.02 20.90 0.08
CA VAL A 109 9.04 21.41 -0.89
C VAL A 109 7.76 20.57 -0.87
N CYS A 110 7.90 19.25 -0.90
CA CYS A 110 6.78 18.31 -1.04
C CYS A 110 6.22 17.83 0.30
N GLY A 111 6.94 18.04 1.40
CA GLY A 111 6.62 17.49 2.72
C GLY A 111 7.34 16.17 2.97
N THR A 112 7.79 15.95 4.21
CA THR A 112 8.49 14.72 4.63
C THR A 112 7.56 13.52 4.77
N ASP A 113 6.25 13.74 4.73
CA ASP A 113 5.18 12.74 4.70
C ASP A 113 4.76 12.35 3.27
N SER A 114 5.27 13.05 2.24
CA SER A 114 4.96 12.74 0.85
C SER A 114 5.55 11.42 0.37
N SER A 115 4.85 10.73 -0.53
CA SER A 115 5.32 9.51 -1.20
C SER A 115 6.65 9.76 -1.92
N LEU A 116 6.73 10.88 -2.64
CA LEU A 116 7.90 11.27 -3.42
C LEU A 116 9.16 11.45 -2.56
N TYR A 117 9.04 12.11 -1.40
CA TYR A 117 10.15 12.19 -0.45
C TYR A 117 10.54 10.81 0.06
N SER A 118 9.57 10.01 0.52
CA SER A 118 9.83 8.68 1.09
C SER A 118 10.56 7.76 0.11
N ILE A 119 10.12 7.72 -1.15
CA ILE A 119 10.70 6.91 -2.22
C ILE A 119 12.14 7.33 -2.52
N VAL A 120 12.38 8.62 -2.75
CA VAL A 120 13.72 9.11 -3.11
C VAL A 120 14.66 9.02 -1.90
N ASN A 121 14.16 9.24 -0.68
CA ASN A 121 14.94 9.10 0.54
C ASN A 121 15.30 7.63 0.81
N GLY A 122 14.35 6.70 0.70
CA GLY A 122 14.62 5.26 0.82
C GLY A 122 15.66 4.78 -0.20
N MET A 123 15.55 5.24 -1.46
CA MET A 123 16.52 4.95 -2.51
C MET A 123 17.92 5.46 -2.20
N VAL A 124 18.04 6.73 -1.78
CA VAL A 124 19.33 7.42 -1.63
C VAL A 124 20.00 7.09 -0.30
N THR A 125 19.26 7.09 0.80
CA THR A 125 19.83 7.04 2.16
C THR A 125 19.54 5.74 2.90
N GLY A 126 18.58 4.93 2.44
CA GLY A 126 18.11 3.76 3.18
C GLY A 126 17.23 4.10 4.39
N GLU A 127 16.70 5.32 4.48
CA GLU A 127 15.85 5.75 5.59
C GLU A 127 14.73 4.75 5.90
N GLY A 128 14.42 4.57 7.18
CA GLY A 128 13.39 3.63 7.61
C GLY A 128 13.74 2.15 7.40
N GLY A 129 15.02 1.83 7.13
CA GLY A 129 15.49 0.46 6.90
C GLY A 129 15.36 -0.01 5.45
N ALA A 130 15.13 0.91 4.50
CA ALA A 130 14.96 0.58 3.09
C ALA A 130 16.21 -0.11 2.50
N SER A 131 16.03 -1.31 1.95
CA SER A 131 17.12 -2.10 1.38
C SER A 131 16.61 -3.00 0.26
N VAL A 132 16.86 -2.64 -1.00
CA VAL A 132 16.25 -3.32 -2.15
C VAL A 132 16.82 -4.72 -2.37
N GLN A 133 15.91 -5.69 -2.55
CA GLN A 133 16.23 -6.99 -3.14
C GLN A 133 15.96 -6.93 -4.63
N TRP A 134 17.00 -7.06 -5.43
CA TRP A 134 16.89 -7.12 -6.88
C TRP A 134 16.55 -8.53 -7.33
N THR A 135 15.55 -8.67 -8.19
CA THR A 135 15.24 -9.93 -8.87
C THR A 135 15.81 -9.89 -10.28
N SER A 136 16.80 -10.74 -10.55
CA SER A 136 17.35 -10.91 -11.88
C SER A 136 16.28 -11.44 -12.83
N GLN A 137 16.03 -10.70 -13.91
CA GLN A 137 15.04 -11.09 -14.93
C GLN A 137 15.55 -12.22 -15.83
N GLU A 138 16.86 -12.53 -15.80
CA GLU A 138 17.46 -13.58 -16.62
C GLU A 138 17.27 -14.98 -16.04
N ASP A 139 17.37 -15.11 -14.72
CA ASP A 139 17.44 -16.39 -14.02
C ASP A 139 16.60 -16.45 -12.73
N GLY A 140 15.93 -15.35 -12.35
CA GLY A 140 15.12 -15.26 -11.13
C GLY A 140 15.92 -15.14 -9.84
N THR A 141 17.26 -14.99 -9.91
CA THR A 141 18.11 -14.92 -8.73
C THR A 141 17.89 -13.63 -7.94
N PHE A 142 17.76 -13.76 -6.62
CA PHE A 142 17.67 -12.62 -5.70
C PHE A 142 19.04 -12.11 -5.29
N THR A 143 19.26 -10.80 -5.36
CA THR A 143 20.48 -10.13 -4.86
C THR A 143 20.12 -8.91 -4.04
N ARG A 144 20.62 -8.81 -2.81
CA ARG A 144 20.45 -7.61 -1.98
C ARG A 144 21.37 -6.50 -2.49
N ILE A 145 20.80 -5.51 -3.18
CA ILE A 145 21.53 -4.35 -3.70
C ILE A 145 21.43 -3.13 -2.78
N GLY A 146 20.58 -3.17 -1.76
CA GLY A 146 20.53 -2.15 -0.70
C GLY A 146 19.96 -0.81 -1.18
N CYS A 147 20.60 0.27 -0.76
CA CYS A 147 20.33 1.66 -1.17
C CYS A 147 21.62 2.26 -1.75
N LEU A 148 21.56 3.52 -2.21
CA LEU A 148 22.77 4.20 -2.68
C LEU A 148 23.75 4.48 -1.54
N GLY A 149 25.02 4.61 -1.93
CA GLY A 149 26.09 5.06 -1.07
C GLY A 149 27.29 5.53 -1.87
N VAL A 150 28.31 6.03 -1.17
CA VAL A 150 29.63 6.25 -1.79
C VAL A 150 30.16 4.91 -2.31
N GLY A 151 30.55 4.86 -3.58
CA GLY A 151 30.98 3.65 -4.25
C GLY A 151 29.88 2.84 -4.93
N SER A 152 28.61 3.29 -4.90
CA SER A 152 27.56 2.68 -5.71
C SER A 152 27.83 2.82 -7.20
N SER A 153 27.66 1.74 -7.97
CA SER A 153 27.88 1.73 -9.42
C SER A 153 26.70 2.35 -10.19
N ALA A 154 26.93 2.73 -11.44
CA ALA A 154 25.86 3.16 -12.36
C ALA A 154 24.78 2.07 -12.54
N THR A 155 25.18 0.79 -12.52
CA THR A 155 24.26 -0.35 -12.55
C THR A 155 23.37 -0.38 -11.32
N GLN A 156 23.94 -0.31 -10.12
CA GLN A 156 23.17 -0.31 -8.87
C GLN A 156 22.21 0.88 -8.85
N PHE A 157 22.66 2.07 -9.25
CA PHE A 157 21.79 3.24 -9.31
C PHE A 157 20.64 3.06 -10.30
N SER A 158 20.92 2.55 -11.51
CA SER A 158 19.86 2.28 -12.48
C SER A 158 18.84 1.26 -11.97
N GLN A 159 19.29 0.19 -11.31
CA GLN A 159 18.42 -0.80 -10.67
C GLN A 159 17.57 -0.20 -9.54
N LEU A 160 18.15 0.69 -8.75
CA LEU A 160 17.42 1.40 -7.71
C LEU A 160 16.37 2.35 -8.29
N ILE A 161 16.67 3.07 -9.38
CA ILE A 161 15.66 3.86 -10.10
C ILE A 161 14.54 2.97 -10.62
N THR A 162 14.89 1.81 -11.19
CA THR A 162 13.91 0.81 -11.64
C THR A 162 12.99 0.34 -10.51
N ASN A 163 13.53 0.10 -9.31
CA ASN A 163 12.73 -0.29 -8.16
C ASN A 163 11.84 0.85 -7.62
N TRP A 164 12.43 2.03 -7.43
CA TRP A 164 11.81 3.11 -6.66
C TRP A 164 10.97 4.08 -7.49
N MET A 165 11.37 4.36 -8.74
CA MET A 165 10.67 5.31 -9.61
C MET A 165 9.85 4.60 -10.70
N ASP A 166 10.39 3.52 -11.27
CA ASP A 166 9.70 2.82 -12.35
C ASP A 166 8.77 1.71 -11.82
N GLY A 167 9.00 1.22 -10.59
CA GLY A 167 8.25 0.11 -10.01
C GLY A 167 8.40 -1.21 -10.78
N THR A 168 9.38 -1.33 -11.68
CA THR A 168 9.54 -2.46 -12.63
C THR A 168 10.51 -3.55 -12.14
N ASN A 169 10.95 -3.51 -10.88
CA ASN A 169 11.63 -4.66 -10.24
C ASN A 169 10.62 -5.78 -9.95
N ALA A 170 10.22 -6.49 -11.01
CA ALA A 170 9.15 -7.47 -10.97
C ALA A 170 9.46 -8.63 -9.99
N PRO A 171 8.49 -9.07 -9.17
CA PRO A 171 8.65 -10.25 -8.33
C PRO A 171 9.00 -11.50 -9.13
N ALA A 172 9.74 -12.43 -8.52
CA ALA A 172 9.94 -13.75 -9.09
C ALA A 172 8.59 -14.44 -9.30
N SER A 173 8.46 -15.19 -10.40
CA SER A 173 7.20 -15.82 -10.81
C SER A 173 6.02 -14.85 -11.02
N SER A 174 6.29 -13.56 -11.23
CA SER A 174 5.27 -12.61 -11.68
C SER A 174 4.67 -13.04 -13.03
N SER A 175 3.39 -12.75 -13.21
CA SER A 175 2.69 -13.04 -14.45
C SER A 175 2.88 -11.93 -15.48
N THR A 176 2.47 -12.18 -16.72
CA THR A 176 2.38 -11.15 -17.77
C THR A 176 1.07 -10.36 -17.73
N GLU A 177 0.20 -10.61 -16.75
CA GLU A 177 -1.04 -9.86 -16.61
C GLU A 177 -0.74 -8.42 -16.17
N ASP A 178 -1.44 -7.49 -16.78
CA ASP A 178 -1.39 -6.09 -16.40
C ASP A 178 -2.80 -5.56 -16.10
N THR A 179 -2.82 -4.46 -15.35
CA THR A 179 -4.05 -3.75 -14.99
C THR A 179 -4.27 -2.51 -15.85
N VAL A 180 -3.55 -2.38 -16.96
CA VAL A 180 -3.60 -1.16 -17.79
C VAL A 180 -5.00 -0.97 -18.36
N GLY A 181 -5.52 0.26 -18.24
CA GLY A 181 -6.86 0.61 -18.71
C GLY A 181 -7.99 0.22 -17.77
N ARG A 182 -7.71 -0.46 -16.65
CA ARG A 182 -8.65 -0.64 -15.55
C ARG A 182 -8.58 0.56 -14.60
N PRO A 183 -9.71 1.01 -14.06
CA PRO A 183 -9.68 2.03 -13.03
C PRO A 183 -9.07 1.45 -11.74
N LEU A 184 -8.34 2.27 -10.99
CA LEU A 184 -7.77 1.86 -9.71
C LEU A 184 -8.87 1.42 -8.74
N PHE A 185 -9.95 2.20 -8.68
CA PHE A 185 -11.16 1.89 -7.92
C PHE A 185 -12.36 1.88 -8.85
N ALA A 186 -13.33 1.00 -8.59
CA ALA A 186 -14.65 1.10 -9.20
C ALA A 186 -15.32 2.45 -8.84
N ASP A 187 -16.36 2.85 -9.58
CA ASP A 187 -17.06 4.13 -9.39
C ASP A 187 -17.62 4.32 -7.96
N GLY A 188 -17.91 3.23 -7.25
CA GLY A 188 -18.36 3.24 -5.85
C GLY A 188 -17.25 3.34 -4.80
N GLY A 189 -15.97 3.34 -5.21
CA GLY A 189 -14.81 3.20 -4.33
C GLY A 189 -14.42 1.74 -4.06
N PRO A 190 -13.37 1.51 -3.26
CA PRO A 190 -12.95 0.17 -2.87
C PRO A 190 -13.98 -0.46 -1.93
N THR A 191 -14.25 -1.74 -2.13
CA THR A 191 -15.17 -2.51 -1.29
C THR A 191 -14.58 -3.85 -0.91
N ILE A 192 -15.19 -4.50 0.08
CA ILE A 192 -14.80 -5.85 0.50
C ILE A 192 -14.98 -6.89 -0.61
N ASN A 193 -15.86 -6.62 -1.58
CA ASN A 193 -16.14 -7.50 -2.72
C ASN A 193 -15.15 -7.32 -3.87
N ASP A 194 -14.19 -6.39 -3.76
CA ASP A 194 -13.09 -6.34 -4.72
C ASP A 194 -12.01 -7.40 -4.40
N ILE A 195 -12.09 -8.05 -3.23
CA ILE A 195 -11.07 -8.94 -2.71
C ILE A 195 -11.49 -10.40 -2.95
N HIS A 196 -10.83 -11.03 -3.94
CA HIS A 196 -10.90 -12.47 -4.19
C HIS A 196 -9.50 -13.01 -4.34
N GLN A 197 -9.02 -13.67 -3.29
CA GLN A 197 -7.71 -14.31 -3.26
C GLN A 197 -7.56 -15.33 -4.40
N GLY A 198 -6.39 -15.28 -5.04
CA GLY A 198 -5.94 -16.25 -6.02
C GLY A 198 -5.37 -17.53 -5.41
N GLN A 199 -4.33 -18.07 -6.06
CA GLN A 199 -3.70 -19.34 -5.67
C GLN A 199 -2.53 -19.18 -4.68
N ASP A 200 -2.18 -17.95 -4.31
CA ASP A 200 -1.06 -17.66 -3.41
C ASP A 200 -1.49 -17.62 -1.94
N GLY A 201 -0.51 -17.83 -1.05
CA GLY A 201 -0.70 -17.96 0.40
C GLY A 201 -0.89 -16.65 1.17
N ASP A 202 -1.32 -15.57 0.51
CA ASP A 202 -1.36 -14.21 1.05
C ASP A 202 -2.63 -13.85 1.84
N CYS A 203 -3.37 -14.87 2.30
CA CYS A 203 -4.68 -14.73 2.95
C CYS A 203 -4.66 -13.77 4.14
N SER A 204 -3.52 -13.69 4.83
CA SER A 204 -3.31 -12.80 5.96
C SER A 204 -3.32 -11.33 5.57
N PHE A 205 -2.81 -10.99 4.39
CA PHE A 205 -2.83 -9.63 3.85
C PHE A 205 -4.23 -9.26 3.35
N LEU A 206 -4.85 -10.12 2.54
CA LEU A 206 -6.17 -9.86 1.98
C LEU A 206 -7.27 -9.79 3.04
N SER A 207 -7.25 -10.65 4.05
CA SER A 207 -8.21 -10.55 5.17
C SER A 207 -7.99 -9.29 6.02
N ALA A 208 -6.75 -8.82 6.19
CA ALA A 208 -6.49 -7.53 6.83
C ALA A 208 -7.06 -6.37 5.99
N LEU A 209 -6.89 -6.38 4.66
CA LEU A 209 -7.53 -5.41 3.76
C LEU A 209 -9.06 -5.47 3.84
N GLN A 210 -9.66 -6.67 3.91
CA GLN A 210 -11.11 -6.83 4.08
C GLN A 210 -11.61 -6.13 5.36
N GLY A 211 -10.93 -6.31 6.49
CA GLY A 211 -11.30 -5.66 7.75
C GLY A 211 -11.18 -4.13 7.69
N VAL A 212 -10.14 -3.61 7.02
CA VAL A 212 -9.91 -2.17 6.90
C VAL A 212 -10.88 -1.52 5.90
N VAL A 213 -11.06 -2.10 4.72
CA VAL A 213 -11.95 -1.53 3.68
C VAL A 213 -13.42 -1.55 4.11
N HIS A 214 -13.83 -2.57 4.87
CA HIS A 214 -15.18 -2.64 5.43
C HIS A 214 -15.45 -1.50 6.41
N THR A 215 -14.44 -1.12 7.20
CA THR A 215 -14.54 -0.08 8.20
C THR A 215 -14.38 1.32 7.60
N ASN A 216 -13.37 1.50 6.75
CA ASN A 216 -12.95 2.80 6.22
C ASN A 216 -12.38 2.66 4.79
N PRO A 217 -13.24 2.67 3.76
CA PRO A 217 -12.80 2.55 2.38
C PRO A 217 -11.93 3.74 1.92
N ASP A 218 -12.11 4.93 2.49
CA ASP A 218 -11.30 6.10 2.14
C ASP A 218 -9.86 6.00 2.66
N PHE A 219 -9.63 5.28 3.77
CA PHE A 219 -8.28 4.96 4.23
C PHE A 219 -7.55 4.04 3.25
N ILE A 220 -8.26 3.07 2.65
CA ILE A 220 -7.71 2.27 1.55
C ILE A 220 -7.40 3.15 0.35
N LYS A 221 -8.31 4.06 -0.05
CA LYS A 221 -8.02 4.99 -1.15
C LYS A 221 -6.75 5.80 -0.89
N SER A 222 -6.58 6.29 0.35
CA SER A 222 -5.43 7.10 0.74
C SER A 222 -4.11 6.32 0.78
N MET A 223 -4.12 4.99 0.63
CA MET A 223 -2.90 4.21 0.51
C MET A 223 -2.24 4.38 -0.85
N PHE A 224 -2.94 4.89 -1.87
CA PHE A 224 -2.45 4.92 -3.25
C PHE A 224 -2.25 6.35 -3.76
N VAL A 225 -1.14 6.56 -4.45
CA VAL A 225 -0.89 7.72 -5.30
C VAL A 225 -0.55 7.19 -6.70
N GLN A 226 -1.35 7.57 -7.70
CA GLN A 226 -1.03 7.26 -9.09
C GLN A 226 0.00 8.27 -9.60
N ASN A 227 1.09 7.77 -10.16
CA ASN A 227 2.19 8.58 -10.66
C ASN A 227 2.01 8.88 -12.16
N PRO A 228 2.59 9.98 -12.68
CA PRO A 228 2.48 10.35 -14.09
C PRO A 228 3.03 9.32 -15.08
N ASN A 229 3.99 8.48 -14.67
CA ASN A 229 4.57 7.42 -15.48
C ASN A 229 3.74 6.11 -15.48
N ASN A 230 2.45 6.17 -15.10
CA ASN A 230 1.53 5.04 -14.95
C ASN A 230 1.94 4.01 -13.89
N THR A 231 2.77 4.37 -12.92
CA THR A 231 3.03 3.53 -11.73
C THR A 231 2.17 3.98 -10.56
N TYR A 232 2.18 3.21 -9.47
CA TYR A 232 1.52 3.56 -8.21
C TYR A 232 2.53 3.58 -7.08
N SER A 233 2.53 4.68 -6.32
CA SER A 233 3.15 4.71 -5.01
C SER A 233 2.13 4.26 -3.97
N VAL A 234 2.45 3.20 -3.22
CA VAL A 234 1.55 2.56 -2.25
C VAL A 234 2.15 2.65 -0.85
N ARG A 235 1.33 3.12 0.10
CA ARG A 235 1.70 3.33 1.50
C ARG A 235 1.51 2.07 2.32
N PHE A 236 2.54 1.72 3.07
CA PHE A 236 2.51 0.84 4.23
C PHE A 236 3.03 1.60 5.46
N PHE A 237 3.06 0.95 6.60
CA PHE A 237 3.68 1.45 7.81
C PHE A 237 4.75 0.49 8.30
N ASN A 238 5.97 1.00 8.45
CA ASN A 238 7.05 0.28 9.12
C ASN A 238 7.19 0.84 10.54
N ASN A 239 6.83 0.04 11.55
CA ASN A 239 6.80 0.46 12.96
C ASN A 239 6.00 1.75 13.20
N GLY A 240 4.83 1.87 12.55
CA GLY A 240 3.93 3.02 12.66
C GLY A 240 4.37 4.28 11.88
N VAL A 241 5.50 4.22 11.16
CA VAL A 241 5.95 5.31 10.27
C VAL A 241 5.45 5.04 8.85
N PRO A 242 4.74 6.00 8.20
CA PRO A 242 4.35 5.88 6.81
C PRO A 242 5.57 5.68 5.90
N THR A 243 5.49 4.64 5.09
CA THR A 243 6.56 4.21 4.19
C THR A 243 5.95 3.84 2.85
N TRP A 244 6.61 4.20 1.76
CA TRP A 244 6.04 4.07 0.42
C TRP A 244 6.91 3.18 -0.46
N VAL A 245 6.27 2.38 -1.31
CA VAL A 245 6.91 1.63 -2.40
C VAL A 245 6.25 1.98 -3.72
N THR A 246 6.96 1.80 -4.83
CA THR A 246 6.42 2.03 -6.17
C THR A 246 6.28 0.72 -6.92
N VAL A 247 5.16 0.54 -7.61
CA VAL A 247 4.89 -0.64 -8.44
C VAL A 247 4.26 -0.22 -9.77
N ASP A 248 4.62 -0.90 -10.85
CA ASP A 248 3.95 -0.74 -12.14
C ASP A 248 2.62 -1.56 -12.22
N ASN A 249 1.99 -1.61 -13.40
CA ASN A 249 0.69 -2.26 -13.61
C ASN A 249 0.74 -3.79 -13.75
N ASN A 250 1.92 -4.41 -13.93
CA ASN A 250 2.05 -5.87 -13.98
C ASN A 250 1.57 -6.45 -12.64
N VAL A 251 0.84 -7.53 -12.63
CA VAL A 251 0.31 -8.11 -11.39
C VAL A 251 0.42 -9.62 -11.41
N PHE A 252 0.12 -10.26 -10.29
CA PHE A 252 -0.05 -11.71 -10.28
C PHE A 252 -1.38 -12.07 -10.95
N VAL A 253 -1.36 -13.06 -11.85
CA VAL A 253 -2.53 -13.45 -12.65
C VAL A 253 -3.70 -13.87 -11.78
N ASP A 254 -3.45 -14.62 -10.71
CA ASP A 254 -4.52 -15.10 -9.85
C ASP A 254 -5.03 -14.04 -8.86
N GLY A 255 -4.27 -12.96 -8.62
CA GLY A 255 -4.70 -11.78 -7.87
C GLY A 255 -5.50 -10.78 -8.73
N ASN A 256 -5.54 -10.99 -10.05
CA ASN A 256 -6.18 -10.08 -11.01
C ASN A 256 -7.70 -10.33 -11.19
N SER A 257 -8.38 -10.76 -10.12
CA SER A 257 -9.68 -11.44 -10.15
C SER A 257 -10.89 -10.54 -10.47
N VAL A 258 -10.81 -9.22 -10.22
CA VAL A 258 -11.95 -8.29 -10.37
C VAL A 258 -11.73 -7.27 -11.48
N ALA A 259 -12.34 -7.47 -12.66
CA ALA A 259 -12.11 -6.61 -13.83
C ALA A 259 -12.47 -5.12 -13.66
N SER A 260 -13.42 -4.79 -12.76
CA SER A 260 -13.91 -3.42 -12.54
C SER A 260 -13.01 -2.55 -11.66
N SER A 261 -11.93 -3.09 -11.10
CA SER A 261 -11.12 -2.42 -10.07
C SER A 261 -9.72 -3.05 -9.99
N SER A 262 -8.64 -2.28 -9.94
CA SER A 262 -7.27 -2.83 -9.87
C SER A 262 -6.59 -2.70 -8.51
N TRP A 263 -7.18 -2.00 -7.54
CA TRP A 263 -6.49 -1.68 -6.29
C TRP A 263 -6.01 -2.91 -5.49
N VAL A 264 -6.74 -4.03 -5.49
CA VAL A 264 -6.33 -5.24 -4.75
C VAL A 264 -5.08 -5.83 -5.36
N ALA A 265 -5.07 -6.04 -6.68
CA ALA A 265 -3.92 -6.57 -7.39
C ALA A 265 -2.67 -5.67 -7.27
N ILE A 266 -2.86 -4.33 -7.31
CA ILE A 266 -1.80 -3.36 -7.05
C ILE A 266 -1.32 -3.42 -5.59
N ALA A 267 -2.23 -3.58 -4.62
CA ALA A 267 -1.90 -3.70 -3.20
C ALA A 267 -1.09 -4.96 -2.89
N GLU A 268 -1.47 -6.11 -3.45
CA GLU A 268 -0.75 -7.37 -3.32
C GLU A 268 0.67 -7.25 -3.86
N ARG A 269 0.82 -6.70 -5.08
CA ARG A 269 2.14 -6.43 -5.65
C ARG A 269 2.97 -5.51 -4.77
N ALA A 270 2.36 -4.45 -4.27
CA ALA A 270 3.03 -3.49 -3.40
C ALA A 270 3.42 -4.12 -2.05
N ASN A 271 2.63 -5.07 -1.52
CA ASN A 271 3.00 -5.80 -0.30
C ASN A 271 4.26 -6.64 -0.53
N VAL A 272 4.41 -7.32 -1.69
CA VAL A 272 5.67 -8.01 -2.04
C VAL A 272 6.84 -7.03 -2.07
N ALA A 273 6.69 -5.89 -2.76
CA ALA A 273 7.75 -4.88 -2.84
C ALA A 273 8.12 -4.30 -1.46
N TYR A 274 7.13 -4.07 -0.60
CA TYR A 274 7.30 -3.58 0.77
C TYR A 274 8.08 -4.57 1.62
N GLU A 275 7.68 -5.84 1.64
CA GLU A 275 8.33 -6.86 2.47
C GLU A 275 9.75 -7.16 2.00
N ALA A 276 9.94 -7.27 0.69
CA ALA A 276 11.26 -7.45 0.13
C ALA A 276 12.18 -6.27 0.50
N THR A 277 11.67 -5.04 0.51
CA THR A 277 12.47 -3.82 0.76
C THR A 277 12.73 -3.56 2.24
N TYR A 278 11.75 -3.81 3.12
CA TYR A 278 11.78 -3.37 4.52
C TYR A 278 11.85 -4.50 5.53
N LEU A 279 11.40 -5.71 5.18
CA LEU A 279 11.36 -6.86 6.09
C LEU A 279 12.40 -7.94 5.74
N ASN A 280 13.21 -7.69 4.71
CA ASN A 280 14.27 -8.58 4.23
C ASN A 280 13.76 -9.93 3.70
N ASP A 281 12.51 -9.98 3.25
CA ASP A 281 11.96 -11.13 2.54
C ASP A 281 12.43 -11.18 1.07
N ASP A 282 12.05 -12.25 0.39
CA ASP A 282 12.27 -12.41 -1.04
C ASP A 282 11.24 -11.61 -1.85
N ASN A 283 11.65 -10.97 -2.95
CA ASN A 283 10.77 -10.29 -3.90
C ASN A 283 9.99 -11.33 -4.73
N SER A 284 9.07 -12.03 -4.09
CA SER A 284 8.26 -13.12 -4.64
C SER A 284 6.92 -13.16 -3.92
N TYR A 285 5.83 -13.46 -4.63
CA TYR A 285 4.53 -13.68 -3.96
C TYR A 285 4.56 -14.90 -3.03
N SER A 286 5.39 -15.89 -3.33
CA SER A 286 5.54 -17.10 -2.50
C SER A 286 6.28 -16.87 -1.18
N SER A 287 6.89 -15.70 -0.97
CA SER A 287 7.65 -15.39 0.25
C SER A 287 6.77 -14.76 1.35
N LEU A 288 5.55 -14.35 1.00
CA LEU A 288 4.68 -13.57 1.87
C LEU A 288 4.34 -14.37 3.14
N PRO A 289 4.74 -13.88 4.33
CA PRO A 289 4.44 -14.54 5.58
C PRO A 289 2.97 -14.36 5.97
N GLY A 290 2.41 -15.41 6.58
CA GLY A 290 1.13 -15.32 7.27
C GLY A 290 1.23 -14.59 8.62
N GLY A 291 0.08 -14.27 9.21
CA GLY A 291 -0.05 -13.69 10.55
C GLY A 291 -0.53 -12.24 10.58
N PHE A 292 -0.49 -11.64 11.76
CA PHE A 292 -1.21 -10.39 12.05
C PHE A 292 -0.41 -9.10 11.79
N SER A 293 0.88 -9.20 11.43
CA SER A 293 1.70 -8.02 11.11
C SER A 293 1.14 -7.20 9.95
N LYS A 294 0.30 -7.80 9.10
CA LYS A 294 -0.39 -7.13 8.00
C LYS A 294 -1.34 -6.03 8.46
N LEU A 295 -2.04 -6.24 9.57
CA LEU A 295 -2.88 -5.21 10.17
C LEU A 295 -2.04 -3.98 10.54
N ASP A 296 -0.88 -4.18 11.15
CA ASP A 296 0.02 -3.10 11.54
C ASP A 296 0.60 -2.40 10.31
N ALA A 297 1.03 -3.16 9.30
CA ALA A 297 1.60 -2.63 8.06
C ALA A 297 0.59 -1.81 7.24
N ILE A 298 -0.69 -2.18 7.25
CA ILE A 298 -1.74 -1.45 6.53
C ILE A 298 -2.15 -0.19 7.32
N THR A 299 -2.39 -0.35 8.62
CA THR A 299 -3.04 0.69 9.44
C THR A 299 -2.08 1.62 10.15
N GLY A 300 -0.85 1.19 10.43
CA GLY A 300 0.13 1.91 11.24
C GLY A 300 -0.11 1.84 12.73
N ASP A 301 -1.21 1.20 13.14
CA ASP A 301 -1.56 0.99 14.54
C ASP A 301 -0.99 -0.35 15.02
N THR A 302 -0.74 -0.48 16.32
CA THR A 302 -0.30 -1.76 16.90
C THR A 302 -1.51 -2.66 17.17
N ASN A 303 -1.49 -3.88 16.66
CA ASN A 303 -2.52 -4.86 16.98
C ASN A 303 -2.44 -5.36 18.43
N LYS A 304 -3.60 -5.73 18.96
CA LYS A 304 -3.71 -6.59 20.14
C LYS A 304 -3.98 -8.00 19.63
N THR A 305 -3.15 -8.96 20.07
CA THR A 305 -3.34 -10.38 19.73
C THR A 305 -3.76 -11.21 20.93
N PHE A 306 -4.54 -12.24 20.63
CA PHE A 306 -4.81 -13.37 21.50
C PHE A 306 -4.43 -14.63 20.75
N TRP A 307 -3.68 -15.50 21.41
CA TRP A 307 -3.33 -16.81 20.88
C TRP A 307 -3.88 -17.86 21.83
N ALA A 308 -4.56 -18.86 21.29
CA ALA A 308 -5.14 -19.94 22.09
C ALA A 308 -4.08 -20.68 22.91
N LYS A 309 -2.85 -20.82 22.39
CA LYS A 309 -1.69 -21.35 23.14
C LYS A 309 -1.41 -20.64 24.47
N ASN A 310 -1.66 -19.33 24.52
CA ASN A 310 -1.25 -18.46 25.62
C ASN A 310 -2.45 -17.92 26.41
N THR A 311 -3.66 -18.34 26.06
CA THR A 311 -4.91 -17.85 26.62
C THR A 311 -5.66 -19.03 27.21
N THR A 312 -6.17 -18.92 28.44
CA THR A 312 -7.04 -19.95 29.00
C THR A 312 -8.45 -19.77 28.46
N GLU A 313 -9.22 -20.86 28.36
CA GLU A 313 -10.63 -20.80 27.95
C GLU A 313 -11.44 -19.85 28.87
N ASP A 314 -11.21 -19.87 30.19
CA ASP A 314 -11.83 -18.90 31.11
C ASP A 314 -11.50 -17.44 30.77
N LYS A 315 -10.26 -17.16 30.36
CA LYS A 315 -9.83 -15.79 29.98
C LYS A 315 -10.44 -15.39 28.63
N TRP A 316 -10.48 -16.32 27.68
CA TRP A 316 -11.17 -16.15 26.40
C TRP A 316 -12.64 -15.80 26.62
N ASN A 317 -13.35 -16.63 27.38
CA ASN A 317 -14.79 -16.53 27.62
C ASN A 317 -15.24 -15.30 28.40
N THR A 318 -14.32 -14.62 29.09
CA THR A 318 -14.65 -13.47 29.95
C THR A 318 -14.04 -12.17 29.47
N THR A 319 -12.73 -12.15 29.26
CA THR A 319 -11.97 -10.91 29.04
C THR A 319 -11.72 -10.67 27.57
N ASP A 320 -11.17 -11.65 26.87
CA ASP A 320 -10.71 -11.42 25.49
C ASP A 320 -11.88 -11.36 24.50
N PHE A 321 -12.92 -12.16 24.70
CA PHE A 321 -14.16 -12.07 23.93
C PHE A 321 -14.81 -10.69 24.04
N GLU A 322 -15.00 -10.17 25.26
CA GLU A 322 -15.62 -8.84 25.45
C GLU A 322 -14.71 -7.71 24.92
N LEU A 323 -13.39 -7.86 25.01
CA LEU A 323 -12.45 -6.91 24.38
C LEU A 323 -12.58 -6.90 22.86
N LEU A 324 -12.59 -8.07 22.22
CA LEU A 324 -12.75 -8.19 20.77
C LEU A 324 -14.10 -7.67 20.31
N LYS A 325 -15.18 -8.09 20.98
CA LYS A 325 -16.55 -7.65 20.70
C LYS A 325 -16.69 -6.14 20.79
N THR A 326 -16.15 -5.54 21.85
CA THR A 326 -16.13 -4.08 22.01
C THR A 326 -15.35 -3.41 20.88
N ALA A 327 -14.20 -3.96 20.48
CA ALA A 327 -13.40 -3.41 19.40
C ALA A 327 -14.15 -3.46 18.07
N VAL A 328 -14.72 -4.61 17.70
CA VAL A 328 -15.47 -4.81 16.46
C VAL A 328 -16.72 -3.91 16.41
N LEU A 329 -17.47 -3.81 17.51
CA LEU A 329 -18.63 -2.90 17.58
C LEU A 329 -18.25 -1.42 17.46
N ASN A 330 -17.02 -1.06 17.80
CA ASN A 330 -16.47 0.29 17.61
C ASN A 330 -15.80 0.48 16.24
N GLY A 331 -15.91 -0.49 15.33
CA GLY A 331 -15.32 -0.43 14.00
C GLY A 331 -13.80 -0.63 13.99
N ALA A 332 -13.24 -1.41 14.92
CA ALA A 332 -11.84 -1.81 14.82
C ALA A 332 -11.68 -2.92 13.77
N PRO A 333 -10.75 -2.79 12.80
CA PRO A 333 -10.41 -3.91 11.93
C PRO A 333 -9.87 -5.08 12.75
N ALA A 334 -10.39 -6.27 12.48
CA ALA A 334 -10.06 -7.48 13.22
C ALA A 334 -9.91 -8.68 12.26
N GLN A 335 -9.13 -9.65 12.70
CA GLN A 335 -8.71 -10.81 11.90
C GLN A 335 -8.60 -12.04 12.79
N LEU A 336 -8.97 -13.20 12.25
CA LEU A 336 -8.77 -14.50 12.85
C LEU A 336 -7.84 -15.33 11.95
N SER A 337 -6.91 -16.06 12.55
CA SER A 337 -6.14 -17.12 11.90
C SER A 337 -6.66 -18.47 12.39
N SER A 338 -7.29 -19.22 11.49
CA SER A 338 -7.95 -20.50 11.76
C SER A 338 -7.02 -21.68 11.51
N TRP A 339 -7.14 -22.71 12.33
CA TRP A 339 -6.45 -24.00 12.20
C TRP A 339 -7.42 -25.18 12.24
N GLU A 340 -8.70 -24.92 12.04
CA GLU A 340 -9.76 -25.92 11.97
C GLU A 340 -10.37 -25.99 10.57
N SER A 341 -11.09 -27.08 10.31
CA SER A 341 -11.91 -27.21 9.11
C SER A 341 -13.34 -27.53 9.52
N THR A 342 -14.21 -26.52 9.46
CA THR A 342 -15.61 -26.65 9.87
C THR A 342 -16.54 -26.50 8.68
N LYS A 343 -17.71 -27.14 8.77
CA LYS A 343 -18.76 -27.04 7.76
C LYS A 343 -20.05 -26.59 8.40
N ASP A 344 -20.77 -25.74 7.71
CA ASP A 344 -22.16 -25.44 8.03
C ASP A 344 -23.00 -26.71 7.85
N ALA A 345 -23.76 -27.07 8.88
CA ALA A 345 -24.53 -28.31 8.90
C ALA A 345 -25.74 -28.30 7.96
N VAL A 346 -26.20 -27.13 7.53
CA VAL A 346 -27.38 -26.93 6.68
C VAL A 346 -26.98 -26.78 5.23
N THR A 347 -26.05 -25.86 4.94
CA THR A 347 -25.62 -25.56 3.56
C THR A 347 -24.54 -26.52 3.07
N GLY A 348 -23.80 -27.15 3.99
CA GLY A 348 -22.66 -28.02 3.67
C GLY A 348 -21.40 -27.26 3.22
N GLN A 349 -21.46 -25.93 3.18
CA GLN A 349 -20.33 -25.04 2.88
C GLN A 349 -19.27 -25.14 3.98
N THR A 350 -18.02 -24.93 3.60
CA THR A 350 -16.91 -24.84 4.56
C THR A 350 -16.87 -23.43 5.15
N ASN A 351 -16.96 -23.31 6.47
CA ASN A 351 -16.86 -22.03 7.19
C ASN A 351 -15.40 -21.74 7.50
N PHE A 352 -14.79 -22.51 8.41
CA PHE A 352 -13.35 -22.43 8.67
C PHE A 352 -12.55 -23.33 7.73
N VAL A 353 -11.46 -22.78 7.23
CA VAL A 353 -10.44 -23.47 6.43
C VAL A 353 -9.17 -23.57 7.27
N HIS A 354 -8.55 -24.74 7.27
CA HIS A 354 -7.34 -24.97 8.05
C HIS A 354 -6.18 -24.09 7.57
N ALA A 355 -5.44 -23.51 8.51
CA ALA A 355 -4.31 -22.62 8.26
C ALA A 355 -4.67 -21.41 7.38
N HIS A 356 -5.84 -20.82 7.62
CA HIS A 356 -6.39 -19.73 6.80
C HIS A 356 -6.79 -18.51 7.62
N ALA A 357 -6.64 -17.32 7.05
CA ALA A 357 -7.03 -16.08 7.71
C ALA A 357 -8.41 -15.57 7.26
N PHE A 358 -9.17 -15.00 8.18
CA PHE A 358 -10.51 -14.45 7.98
C PHE A 358 -10.57 -13.05 8.58
N ALA A 359 -11.27 -12.11 7.94
CA ALA A 359 -11.56 -10.83 8.56
C ALA A 359 -12.78 -10.97 9.47
N ILE A 360 -12.79 -10.29 10.61
CA ILE A 360 -13.96 -10.17 11.48
C ILE A 360 -14.53 -8.78 11.23
N ILE A 361 -15.73 -8.74 10.67
CA ILE A 361 -16.35 -7.51 10.15
C ILE A 361 -17.55 -7.03 10.96
N GLY A 362 -18.04 -7.85 11.89
CA GLY A 362 -19.19 -7.48 12.69
C GLY A 362 -19.46 -8.43 13.85
N PHE A 363 -20.51 -8.11 14.60
CA PHE A 363 -20.99 -8.93 15.71
C PHE A 363 -22.53 -8.87 15.71
N ASP A 364 -23.19 -10.02 15.56
CA ASP A 364 -24.65 -10.10 15.70
C ASP A 364 -25.02 -10.27 17.18
N THR A 365 -25.62 -9.23 17.75
CA THR A 365 -26.08 -9.23 19.14
C THR A 365 -27.25 -10.19 19.42
N THR A 366 -27.92 -10.69 18.37
CA THR A 366 -29.05 -11.61 18.47
C THR A 366 -28.58 -13.04 18.68
N THR A 367 -27.63 -13.50 17.87
CA THR A 367 -27.01 -14.83 17.96
C THR A 367 -25.85 -14.85 18.95
N SER A 368 -25.29 -13.68 19.28
CA SER A 368 -24.04 -13.50 20.04
C SER A 368 -22.79 -14.02 19.32
N ASP A 369 -22.84 -13.99 17.98
CA ASP A 369 -21.79 -14.50 17.10
C ASP A 369 -21.06 -13.36 16.38
N PHE A 370 -19.80 -13.61 16.03
CA PHE A 370 -19.04 -12.72 15.16
C PHE A 370 -19.36 -13.01 13.70
N ILE A 371 -19.34 -11.97 12.87
CA ILE A 371 -19.49 -12.07 11.42
C ILE A 371 -18.09 -12.07 10.81
N LEU A 372 -17.74 -13.16 10.11
CA LEU A 372 -16.46 -13.35 9.46
C LEU A 372 -16.62 -13.37 7.95
N THR A 373 -15.58 -12.91 7.25
CA THR A 373 -15.45 -13.01 5.80
C THR A 373 -14.19 -13.75 5.40
N ASN A 374 -14.29 -14.53 4.33
CA ASN A 374 -13.22 -15.27 3.72
C ASN A 374 -12.54 -14.40 2.64
N PRO A 375 -11.20 -14.23 2.65
CA PRO A 375 -10.49 -13.51 1.60
C PRO A 375 -10.58 -14.16 0.22
N TRP A 376 -11.08 -15.41 0.12
CA TRP A 376 -11.41 -16.04 -1.17
C TRP A 376 -12.59 -15.35 -1.88
N GLY A 377 -13.32 -14.48 -1.18
CA GLY A 377 -14.40 -13.65 -1.70
C GLY A 377 -15.53 -13.53 -0.69
N ALA A 378 -15.80 -12.30 -0.21
CA ALA A 378 -16.85 -12.05 0.79
C ALA A 378 -18.27 -12.35 0.28
N ASP A 379 -18.47 -12.14 -1.03
CA ASP A 379 -19.71 -12.36 -1.77
C ASP A 379 -19.91 -13.81 -2.23
N ARG A 380 -18.92 -14.69 -2.01
CA ARG A 380 -19.01 -16.10 -2.43
C ARG A 380 -20.10 -16.83 -1.67
N ASN A 381 -20.95 -17.51 -2.44
CA ASN A 381 -22.06 -18.31 -1.93
C ASN A 381 -22.18 -19.66 -2.66
N ASP A 382 -21.10 -20.12 -3.27
CA ASP A 382 -21.04 -21.42 -3.94
C ASP A 382 -21.10 -22.59 -2.93
N SER A 383 -21.23 -23.83 -3.42
CA SER A 383 -21.38 -25.00 -2.54
C SER A 383 -20.10 -25.44 -1.82
N SER A 384 -18.95 -24.78 -2.04
CA SER A 384 -17.64 -25.19 -1.50
C SER A 384 -17.30 -24.48 -0.19
N VAL A 385 -17.41 -23.15 -0.16
CA VAL A 385 -17.01 -22.29 0.96
C VAL A 385 -18.04 -21.19 1.19
N ALA A 386 -18.20 -20.78 2.44
CA ALA A 386 -18.94 -19.58 2.76
C ALA A 386 -18.02 -18.35 2.60
N GLY A 387 -18.45 -17.38 1.80
CA GLY A 387 -17.76 -16.10 1.66
C GLY A 387 -17.90 -15.23 2.90
N THR A 388 -19.09 -15.20 3.50
CA THR A 388 -19.39 -14.54 4.78
C THR A 388 -20.25 -15.47 5.64
N PHE A 389 -19.94 -15.60 6.92
CA PHE A 389 -20.66 -16.46 7.86
C PHE A 389 -20.57 -15.96 9.30
N GLU A 390 -21.46 -16.44 10.17
CA GLU A 390 -21.40 -16.22 11.61
C GLU A 390 -20.64 -17.35 12.31
N ALA A 391 -19.86 -17.02 13.34
CA ALA A 391 -19.22 -17.99 14.21
C ALA A 391 -19.31 -17.56 15.67
N SER A 392 -19.66 -18.52 16.51
CA SER A 392 -19.72 -18.35 17.95
C SER A 392 -18.35 -18.23 18.59
N MET A 393 -18.34 -17.76 19.84
CA MET A 393 -17.15 -17.72 20.68
C MET A 393 -16.43 -19.08 20.76
N ASP A 394 -17.17 -20.18 20.87
CA ASP A 394 -16.63 -21.53 20.99
C ASP A 394 -16.02 -22.01 19.67
N GLU A 395 -16.67 -21.71 18.54
CA GLU A 395 -16.17 -22.04 17.22
C GLU A 395 -14.90 -21.25 16.87
N MET A 396 -14.82 -19.97 17.26
CA MET A 396 -13.62 -19.16 17.08
C MET A 396 -12.47 -19.59 18.00
N TRP A 397 -12.77 -20.11 19.19
CA TRP A 397 -11.77 -20.66 20.11
C TRP A 397 -11.10 -21.94 19.57
N GLN A 398 -11.81 -22.70 18.74
CA GLN A 398 -11.30 -23.90 18.08
C GLN A 398 -10.69 -24.89 19.08
N HIS A 399 -11.40 -25.14 20.18
CA HIS A 399 -10.99 -26.05 21.25
C HIS A 399 -9.60 -25.76 21.86
N GLY A 400 -9.16 -24.50 21.81
CA GLY A 400 -7.85 -24.11 22.31
C GLY A 400 -6.68 -24.58 21.42
N ASN A 401 -6.94 -24.82 20.13
CA ASN A 401 -5.91 -25.17 19.15
C ASN A 401 -4.77 -24.14 19.22
N TYR A 402 -3.56 -24.59 19.56
CA TYR A 402 -2.47 -23.72 19.95
C TYR A 402 -2.00 -22.75 18.84
N ASN A 403 -2.36 -23.00 17.58
CA ASN A 403 -2.03 -22.08 16.49
C ASN A 403 -3.16 -21.07 16.18
N THR A 404 -4.36 -21.25 16.73
CA THR A 404 -5.46 -20.30 16.55
C THR A 404 -5.12 -18.96 17.17
N GLY A 405 -5.22 -17.93 16.36
CA GLY A 405 -4.93 -16.55 16.76
C GLY A 405 -6.05 -15.62 16.36
N ILE A 406 -6.23 -14.56 17.14
CA ILE A 406 -7.13 -13.44 16.81
C ILE A 406 -6.36 -12.16 17.06
N ALA A 407 -6.51 -11.21 16.15
CA ALA A 407 -5.96 -9.87 16.31
C ALA A 407 -7.00 -8.82 15.97
N PHE A 408 -6.88 -7.67 16.61
CA PHE A 408 -7.57 -6.47 16.19
C PHE A 408 -6.68 -5.26 16.40
N VAL A 409 -6.83 -4.25 15.56
CA VAL A 409 -6.10 -2.99 15.72
C VAL A 409 -6.93 -2.05 16.57
N ASN A 410 -6.43 -1.77 17.77
CA ASN A 410 -7.06 -0.78 18.62
C ASN A 410 -6.65 0.59 18.12
N SER A 411 -7.59 1.27 17.49
CA SER A 411 -7.40 2.59 16.90
C SER A 411 -7.29 3.72 17.93
N ASN A 412 -7.08 3.39 19.21
CA ASN A 412 -6.52 4.26 20.23
C ASN A 412 -5.19 3.66 20.67
N GLY A 413 -4.08 4.35 20.39
CA GLY A 413 -2.73 3.92 20.77
C GLY A 413 -2.57 3.79 22.29
N ALA A 414 -1.41 3.27 22.73
CA ALA A 414 -1.11 3.01 24.14
C ALA A 414 -1.24 4.24 25.09
N SER A 415 -1.30 5.46 24.53
CA SER A 415 -1.47 6.73 25.24
C SER A 415 -2.91 7.28 25.24
N GLY A 416 -3.87 6.59 24.61
CA GLY A 416 -5.23 7.11 24.39
C GLY A 416 -5.32 8.16 23.28
N ALA A 417 -4.26 8.36 22.49
CA ALA A 417 -4.32 9.12 21.25
C ALA A 417 -4.93 8.27 20.12
N ALA A 418 -5.77 8.86 19.29
CA ALA A 418 -6.27 8.26 18.07
C ALA A 418 -5.11 7.71 17.22
N GLY A 419 -5.20 6.43 16.85
CA GLY A 419 -4.33 5.79 15.88
C GLY A 419 -4.44 6.43 14.51
N GLN A 420 -3.58 6.07 13.56
CA GLN A 420 -3.55 6.67 12.23
C GLN A 420 -4.89 6.46 11.51
N LEU A 421 -5.52 5.30 11.69
CA LEU A 421 -6.83 5.01 11.14
C LEU A 421 -7.93 5.89 11.74
N VAL A 422 -7.98 6.08 13.07
CA VAL A 422 -8.95 6.98 13.70
C VAL A 422 -8.68 8.44 13.39
N THR A 423 -7.41 8.84 13.28
CA THR A 423 -7.05 10.20 12.88
C THR A 423 -7.57 10.49 11.47
N ALA A 424 -7.40 9.55 10.53
CA ALA A 424 -7.96 9.65 9.19
C ALA A 424 -9.50 9.68 9.19
N MET A 425 -10.17 8.86 10.01
CA MET A 425 -11.63 8.91 10.16
C MET A 425 -12.10 10.26 10.72
N ALA A 426 -11.39 10.84 11.68
CA ALA A 426 -11.74 12.12 12.29
C ALA A 426 -11.57 13.31 11.32
N THR A 427 -10.52 13.32 10.50
CA THR A 427 -10.30 14.41 9.52
C THR A 427 -11.27 14.34 8.34
N MET A 428 -11.70 13.15 7.93
CA MET A 428 -12.68 12.96 6.85
C MET A 428 -14.08 13.49 7.19
N THR A 429 -14.55 13.36 8.44
CA THR A 429 -15.84 13.93 8.87
C THR A 429 -15.92 15.46 8.78
N SER A 430 -14.78 16.14 8.55
CA SER A 430 -14.68 17.60 8.44
C SER A 430 -14.62 18.15 7.01
N THR A 431 -14.68 17.30 5.98
CA THR A 431 -14.57 17.72 4.56
C THR A 431 -15.89 17.50 3.80
N PRO A 432 -16.52 18.51 3.16
CA PRO A 432 -17.76 18.32 2.39
C PRO A 432 -17.53 17.47 1.13
N GLY A 433 -18.39 16.46 0.95
CA GLY A 433 -18.23 15.36 -0.01
C GLY A 433 -18.28 15.74 -1.49
N ALA A 434 -17.54 14.97 -2.30
CA ALA A 434 -17.62 15.00 -3.76
C ALA A 434 -18.82 14.17 -4.24
N SER A 435 -19.59 14.77 -5.13
CA SER A 435 -20.86 14.32 -5.69
C SER A 435 -20.75 13.00 -6.47
N SER A 436 -21.61 12.04 -6.14
CA SER A 436 -21.91 10.86 -6.94
C SER A 436 -23.00 11.19 -7.97
N ASP A 437 -22.80 10.85 -9.23
CA ASP A 437 -23.87 10.69 -10.22
C ASP A 437 -23.35 9.92 -11.44
N ILE A 438 -23.91 8.72 -11.69
CA ILE A 438 -24.69 8.32 -12.89
C ILE A 438 -24.71 6.78 -13.05
N ALA A 439 -25.93 6.25 -12.92
CA ALA A 439 -26.60 5.08 -13.51
C ALA A 439 -25.83 3.85 -14.07
N SER A 440 -26.28 2.70 -13.55
CA SER A 440 -26.03 1.28 -13.85
C SER A 440 -26.42 0.77 -15.25
N THR A 441 -25.63 -0.18 -15.80
CA THR A 441 -26.11 -1.38 -16.52
C THR A 441 -25.03 -2.49 -16.54
N LEU A 442 -25.32 -3.68 -15.98
CA LEU A 442 -24.50 -4.91 -16.00
C LEU A 442 -24.80 -5.82 -17.21
N PRO A 443 -23.81 -6.59 -17.69
CA PRO A 443 -23.90 -8.07 -17.72
C PRO A 443 -22.53 -8.70 -17.32
N GLY A 444 -22.33 -9.95 -16.88
CA GLY A 444 -23.08 -11.21 -16.83
C GLY A 444 -22.06 -12.36 -17.05
N ASN A 445 -21.82 -13.15 -16.00
CA ASN A 445 -21.14 -14.48 -15.90
C ASN A 445 -19.78 -14.76 -16.57
N TYR A 446 -18.80 -15.21 -15.76
CA TYR A 446 -17.86 -16.27 -16.15
C TYR A 446 -17.53 -17.20 -14.97
N ASP A 447 -17.98 -18.46 -15.07
CA ASP A 447 -17.55 -19.59 -14.26
C ASP A 447 -16.26 -20.20 -14.85
N THR A 448 -15.22 -20.33 -14.03
CA THR A 448 -14.15 -21.32 -14.25
C THR A 448 -13.73 -21.94 -12.91
N PRO A 449 -13.66 -23.28 -12.80
CA PRO A 449 -13.36 -23.94 -11.53
C PRO A 449 -11.85 -23.95 -11.25
N LEU A 450 -11.46 -23.34 -10.12
CA LEU A 450 -10.08 -23.35 -9.60
C LEU A 450 -9.83 -24.62 -8.78
N MET A 451 -8.80 -25.39 -9.17
CA MET A 451 -8.34 -26.56 -8.41
C MET A 451 -7.40 -26.12 -7.29
N VAL A 452 -7.77 -26.48 -6.05
CA VAL A 452 -7.01 -26.26 -4.82
C VAL A 452 -5.78 -27.17 -4.79
N LYS A 453 -4.60 -26.60 -4.49
CA LYS A 453 -3.42 -27.36 -4.11
C LYS A 453 -3.15 -27.13 -2.61
N PRO A 454 -3.06 -28.20 -1.79
CA PRO A 454 -2.73 -28.05 -0.37
C PRO A 454 -1.24 -27.70 -0.20
N LEU A 455 -0.94 -26.74 0.69
CA LEU A 455 0.42 -26.43 1.12
C LEU A 455 0.75 -27.16 2.44
N VAL A 456 2.00 -27.61 2.51
CA VAL A 456 2.65 -28.34 3.62
C VAL A 456 3.41 -27.35 4.48
#